data_AF-A0A352JBJ8-F1
#
_entry.id   AF-A0A352JBJ8-F1
#
_cell.length_a   1.000
_cell.length_b   1.000
_cell.length_c   1.000
_cell.angle_alpha   90.00
_cell.angle_beta   90.00
_cell.angle_gamma   90.00
#
_symmetry.space_group_name_H-M   'P 1'
#
loop_
_entity.id
_entity.type
_entity.pdbx_description
1 polymer ?
#
loop_
_entity_poly.entity_id
_entity_poly.type
_entity_poly.pdbx_seq_one_letter_code
_entity_poly.pdbx_strand_id
1 'polypeptide(L)'
;INLTQYVRKNAFPVVWSRFSEKAWSLESPAVESLMQKIKSVGIPLKDFAGVKPYRGLLTGFNEAFLIDDETRKTLIYDSQKCVELIKPYLRGADVKRWNPEWANLWIILIKSSANCEWAWSKAKTEVEAEAIFAQTCPLMYKHLKSHEEKLRNRQDQGRFWWELRACKYYNSFEMPKIIYQVIQTSPQYALDVTGMYGNDKTFILPNSDLYLLGCLNSPIAWWYGNRVFTRMLSDSVSPMGFIFESLPIAQPTPTIRTETEEIVTRLIAITKENQQRNREVCEWIQSTHNIPKLGQKLEDFSSLTQAEFVQAIRDRKPKTSGDLSPKAFKAINEAYQEYAIPVQRDRAEANRLEHRLNDLINQAYQLTPEEIELMWRTAPPRMPISRDL
;
A
#
# COMPACT_ATOMS: atom_id res chain seq x y z
N ILE A 1 35.27 21.50 0.18
CA ILE A 1 35.12 21.04 -1.23
C ILE A 1 35.10 22.28 -2.11
N ASN A 2 36.04 22.42 -3.06
CA ASN A 2 36.01 23.49 -4.06
C ASN A 2 34.99 23.12 -5.15
N LEU A 3 34.02 24.01 -5.43
CA LEU A 3 32.94 23.75 -6.39
C LEU A 3 33.48 23.40 -7.79
N THR A 4 34.53 24.07 -8.25
CA THR A 4 35.16 23.81 -9.55
C THR A 4 35.75 22.40 -9.63
N GLN A 5 36.41 21.96 -8.55
CA GLN A 5 36.96 20.60 -8.48
C GLN A 5 35.84 19.56 -8.44
N TYR A 6 34.76 19.84 -7.70
CA TYR A 6 33.59 18.98 -7.66
C TYR A 6 32.92 18.85 -9.04
N VAL A 7 32.69 19.97 -9.73
CA VAL A 7 32.11 19.98 -11.08
C VAL A 7 32.99 19.20 -12.05
N ARG A 8 34.31 19.46 -12.08
CA ARG A 8 35.24 18.72 -12.96
C ARG A 8 35.24 17.21 -12.70
N LYS A 9 35.09 16.79 -11.45
CA LYS A 9 35.07 15.36 -11.08
C LYS A 9 33.75 14.67 -11.42
N ASN A 10 32.64 15.39 -11.45
CA ASN A 10 31.29 14.82 -11.60
C ASN A 10 30.59 15.17 -12.93
N ALA A 11 31.20 16.01 -13.77
CA ALA A 11 30.65 16.36 -15.09
C ALA A 11 30.83 15.23 -16.10
N PHE A 12 29.87 15.09 -17.00
CA PHE A 12 29.92 14.18 -18.14
C PHE A 12 29.28 14.85 -19.37
N PRO A 13 29.72 14.51 -20.60
CA PRO A 13 29.13 15.06 -21.81
C PRO A 13 27.72 14.48 -22.03
N VAL A 14 26.79 15.33 -22.44
CA VAL A 14 25.45 14.96 -22.91
C VAL A 14 25.33 15.38 -24.37
N VAL A 15 25.07 14.42 -25.26
CA VAL A 15 25.01 14.69 -26.71
C VAL A 15 23.76 15.49 -27.05
N TRP A 16 23.90 16.52 -27.89
CA TRP A 16 22.81 17.41 -28.28
C TRP A 16 21.60 16.70 -28.90
N SER A 17 21.82 15.60 -29.61
CA SER A 17 20.76 14.78 -30.21
C SER A 17 19.78 14.16 -29.18
N ARG A 18 20.12 14.18 -27.88
CA ARG A 18 19.23 13.76 -26.80
C ARG A 18 18.13 14.79 -26.50
N PHE A 19 18.35 16.06 -26.83
CA PHE A 19 17.33 17.10 -26.64
C PHE A 19 16.37 17.06 -27.82
N SER A 20 15.16 16.55 -27.58
CA SER A 20 14.11 16.42 -28.59
C SER A 20 12.80 17.02 -28.07
N GLU A 21 11.79 17.10 -28.92
CA GLU A 21 10.42 17.50 -28.51
C GLU A 21 9.76 16.49 -27.57
N LYS A 22 10.27 15.25 -27.54
CA LYS A 22 9.85 14.21 -26.59
C LYS A 22 10.56 14.42 -25.24
N ALA A 23 10.10 13.69 -24.23
CA ALA A 23 10.80 13.64 -22.94
C ALA A 23 12.29 13.31 -23.14
N TRP A 24 13.16 14.15 -22.59
CA TRP A 24 14.61 14.02 -22.64
C TRP A 24 15.18 13.94 -21.22
N SER A 25 16.39 13.41 -21.10
CA SER A 25 17.03 13.10 -19.82
C SER A 25 18.44 13.70 -19.74
N LEU A 26 18.81 14.18 -18.54
CA LEU A 26 20.17 14.62 -18.19
C LEU A 26 20.99 13.51 -17.54
N GLU A 27 20.48 12.28 -17.52
CA GLU A 27 21.19 11.13 -16.98
C GLU A 27 22.48 10.85 -17.75
N SER A 28 23.44 10.28 -17.02
CA SER A 28 24.72 9.87 -17.62
C SER A 28 24.49 8.88 -18.76
N PRO A 29 25.39 8.83 -19.77
CA PRO A 29 25.26 7.89 -20.87
C PRO A 29 25.12 6.43 -20.43
N ALA A 30 25.82 6.03 -19.37
CA ALA A 30 25.72 4.68 -18.80
C ALA A 30 24.32 4.39 -18.21
N VAL A 31 23.75 5.34 -17.46
CA VAL A 31 22.39 5.21 -16.89
C VAL A 31 21.35 5.13 -18.00
N GLU A 32 21.49 5.96 -19.05
CA GLU A 32 20.59 5.91 -20.20
C GLU A 32 20.66 4.55 -20.91
N SER A 33 21.86 4.00 -21.14
CA SER A 33 22.02 2.66 -21.72
C SER A 33 21.32 1.59 -20.89
N LEU A 34 21.45 1.65 -19.56
CA LEU A 34 20.77 0.72 -18.65
C LEU A 34 19.24 0.88 -18.71
N MET A 35 18.72 2.11 -18.75
CA MET A 35 17.28 2.38 -18.94
C MET A 35 16.76 1.77 -20.26
N GLN A 36 17.50 1.94 -21.36
CA GLN A 36 17.13 1.37 -22.65
C GLN A 36 17.18 -0.16 -22.65
N LYS A 37 18.16 -0.76 -21.98
CA LYS A 37 18.23 -2.23 -21.81
C LYS A 37 17.05 -2.77 -21.00
N ILE A 38 16.72 -2.15 -19.87
CA ILE A 38 15.55 -2.54 -19.05
C ILE A 38 14.28 -2.50 -19.91
N LYS A 39 14.15 -1.46 -20.73
CA LYS A 39 13.02 -1.30 -21.65
C LYS A 39 13.01 -2.31 -22.80
N SER A 40 14.17 -2.73 -23.32
CA SER A 40 14.26 -3.68 -24.43
C SER A 40 14.07 -5.13 -24.00
N VAL A 41 14.50 -5.49 -22.78
CA VAL A 41 14.32 -6.82 -22.20
C VAL A 41 12.89 -7.01 -21.67
N GLY A 42 12.30 -5.95 -21.14
CA GLY A 42 10.94 -5.99 -20.59
C GLY A 42 9.85 -5.82 -21.63
N ILE A 43 8.65 -6.30 -21.29
CA ILE A 43 7.40 -5.93 -21.97
C ILE A 43 6.58 -4.99 -21.08
N PRO A 44 5.70 -4.13 -21.63
CA PRO A 44 4.88 -3.24 -20.81
C PRO A 44 4.05 -4.00 -19.78
N LEU A 45 3.94 -3.46 -18.56
CA LEU A 45 3.22 -4.08 -17.44
C LEU A 45 1.79 -4.51 -17.81
N LYS A 46 1.05 -3.70 -18.57
CA LYS A 46 -0.31 -4.06 -18.99
C LYS A 46 -0.35 -5.30 -19.89
N ASP A 47 0.68 -5.49 -20.71
CA ASP A 47 0.79 -6.60 -21.65
C ASP A 47 1.27 -7.85 -20.90
N PHE A 48 2.20 -7.68 -19.96
CA PHE A 48 2.62 -8.75 -19.04
C PHE A 48 1.48 -9.26 -18.16
N ALA A 49 0.75 -8.33 -17.52
CA ALA A 49 -0.31 -8.66 -16.58
C ALA A 49 -1.64 -9.04 -17.26
N GLY A 50 -1.80 -8.71 -18.55
CA GLY A 50 -3.05 -8.85 -19.30
C GLY A 50 -4.17 -7.90 -18.84
N VAL A 51 -3.88 -7.00 -17.90
CA VAL A 51 -4.83 -6.06 -17.30
C VAL A 51 -4.15 -4.73 -17.03
N LYS A 52 -4.94 -3.66 -16.95
CA LYS A 52 -4.45 -2.33 -16.59
C LYS A 52 -4.77 -1.97 -15.14
N PRO A 53 -4.07 -0.98 -14.55
CA PRO A 53 -4.39 -0.47 -13.23
C PRO A 53 -5.69 0.34 -13.23
N TYR A 54 -6.42 0.27 -12.13
CA TYR A 54 -7.62 1.06 -11.86
C TYR A 54 -7.42 1.91 -10.62
N ARG A 55 -7.90 3.15 -10.67
CA ARG A 55 -7.87 4.07 -9.52
C ARG A 55 -8.77 3.54 -8.40
N GLY A 56 -8.41 3.80 -7.15
CA GLY A 56 -9.32 3.58 -6.04
C GLY A 56 -10.58 4.45 -6.11
N LEU A 57 -11.54 4.17 -5.25
CA LEU A 57 -12.86 4.79 -5.27
C LEU A 57 -12.81 6.27 -4.88
N LEU A 58 -13.63 7.07 -5.57
CA LEU A 58 -13.91 8.46 -5.22
C LEU A 58 -15.24 8.49 -4.47
N THR A 59 -15.20 8.91 -3.21
CA THR A 59 -16.39 9.08 -2.36
C THR A 59 -17.01 10.46 -2.50
N GLY A 60 -16.27 11.47 -2.95
CA GLY A 60 -16.72 12.88 -3.00
C GLY A 60 -16.98 13.54 -1.63
N PHE A 61 -17.15 12.77 -0.55
CA PHE A 61 -17.27 13.25 0.83
C PHE A 61 -16.96 12.10 1.81
N ASN A 62 -15.73 12.05 2.31
CA ASN A 62 -15.23 10.88 3.06
C ASN A 62 -15.98 10.65 4.36
N GLU A 63 -16.36 11.70 5.07
CA GLU A 63 -16.97 11.65 6.40
C GLU A 63 -18.30 10.88 6.41
N ALA A 64 -19.02 10.86 5.29
CA ALA A 64 -20.26 10.10 5.17
C ALA A 64 -20.02 8.62 4.85
N PHE A 65 -19.00 8.28 4.06
CA PHE A 65 -18.82 6.94 3.51
C PHE A 65 -17.71 6.13 4.17
N LEU A 66 -16.71 6.76 4.76
CA LEU A 66 -15.58 6.10 5.42
C LEU A 66 -15.80 6.15 6.92
N ILE A 67 -16.00 4.98 7.53
CA ILE A 67 -16.43 4.85 8.92
C ILE A 67 -15.46 3.97 9.71
N ASP A 68 -15.44 4.17 11.02
CA ASP A 68 -14.74 3.29 11.95
C ASP A 68 -15.56 2.04 12.32
N ASP A 69 -14.96 1.14 13.08
CA ASP A 69 -15.59 -0.11 13.48
C ASP A 69 -16.80 0.09 14.43
N GLU A 70 -16.77 1.12 15.27
CA GLU A 70 -17.88 1.43 16.19
C GLU A 70 -19.11 1.98 15.46
N THR A 71 -18.88 2.86 14.48
CA THR A 71 -19.93 3.33 13.58
C THR A 71 -20.48 2.15 12.78
N ARG A 72 -19.63 1.27 12.24
CA ARG A 72 -20.09 0.07 11.54
C ARG A 72 -20.99 -0.79 12.42
N LYS A 73 -20.57 -1.12 13.65
CA LYS A 73 -21.37 -1.92 14.60
C LYS A 73 -22.75 -1.32 14.82
N THR A 74 -22.81 0.00 14.97
CA THR A 74 -24.06 0.74 15.10
C THR A 74 -24.94 0.60 13.85
N LEU A 75 -24.37 0.78 12.66
CA LEU A 75 -25.13 0.77 11.40
C LEU A 75 -25.69 -0.60 11.02
N ILE A 76 -25.05 -1.69 11.44
CA ILE A 76 -25.49 -3.06 11.10
C ILE A 76 -26.43 -3.69 12.15
N TYR A 77 -26.59 -3.05 13.32
CA TYR A 77 -27.29 -3.63 14.47
C TYR A 77 -28.70 -4.15 14.14
N ASP A 78 -29.47 -3.40 13.34
CA ASP A 78 -30.87 -3.72 13.02
C ASP A 78 -31.11 -4.15 11.56
N SER A 79 -30.08 -4.37 10.74
CA SER A 79 -30.30 -4.78 9.34
C SER A 79 -29.18 -5.61 8.74
N GLN A 80 -29.42 -6.92 8.67
CA GLN A 80 -28.55 -7.88 7.98
C GLN A 80 -28.32 -7.51 6.51
N LYS A 81 -29.30 -6.89 5.84
CA LYS A 81 -29.18 -6.45 4.44
C LYS A 81 -28.14 -5.35 4.25
N CYS A 82 -27.91 -4.51 5.27
CA CYS A 82 -26.93 -3.42 5.18
C CYS A 82 -25.51 -3.89 5.51
N VAL A 83 -25.33 -5.10 6.07
CA VAL A 83 -24.00 -5.70 6.31
C VAL A 83 -23.22 -5.82 5.01
N GLU A 84 -23.88 -6.22 3.92
CA GLU A 84 -23.23 -6.39 2.61
C GLU A 84 -22.79 -5.07 1.98
N LEU A 85 -23.42 -3.96 2.37
CA LEU A 85 -23.08 -2.61 1.92
C LEU A 85 -21.84 -2.05 2.62
N ILE A 86 -21.35 -2.67 3.70
CA ILE A 86 -20.18 -2.19 4.42
C ILE A 86 -19.01 -3.13 4.17
N LYS A 87 -17.97 -2.63 3.50
CA LYS A 87 -16.79 -3.41 3.10
C LYS A 87 -15.52 -2.92 3.80
N PRO A 88 -14.52 -3.80 4.04
CA PRO A 88 -13.21 -3.37 4.53
C PRO A 88 -12.58 -2.34 3.60
N TYR A 89 -11.96 -1.34 4.20
CA TYR A 89 -11.42 -0.18 3.49
C TYR A 89 -9.97 0.11 3.86
N LEU A 90 -9.17 0.49 2.86
CA LEU A 90 -7.76 0.87 2.97
C LEU A 90 -7.56 2.33 2.54
N ARG A 91 -6.90 3.11 3.38
CA ARG A 91 -6.28 4.38 2.98
C ARG A 91 -4.98 4.07 2.25
N GLY A 92 -4.44 5.05 1.52
CA GLY A 92 -3.10 4.93 0.93
C GLY A 92 -2.04 4.48 1.95
N ALA A 93 -2.04 5.05 3.15
CA ALA A 93 -1.07 4.69 4.21
C ALA A 93 -1.21 3.24 4.74
N ASP A 94 -2.36 2.60 4.54
CA ASP A 94 -2.64 1.23 4.99
C ASP A 94 -2.10 0.19 4.00
N VAL A 95 -1.77 0.60 2.76
CA VAL A 95 -1.14 -0.28 1.77
C VAL A 95 0.36 -0.39 2.09
N LYS A 96 0.77 -1.51 2.69
CA LYS A 96 2.18 -1.80 3.00
C LYS A 96 2.78 -2.77 1.99
N ARG A 97 4.10 -2.74 1.84
CA ARG A 97 4.86 -3.72 1.06
C ARG A 97 4.45 -5.15 1.42
N TRP A 98 4.26 -6.00 0.40
CA TRP A 98 3.82 -7.40 0.46
C TRP A 98 2.37 -7.63 0.89
N ASN A 99 1.92 -7.03 2.00
CA ASN A 99 0.56 -7.22 2.52
C ASN A 99 -0.05 -5.91 3.07
N PRO A 100 -1.31 -5.57 2.74
CA PRO A 100 -1.99 -4.41 3.33
C PRO A 100 -2.23 -4.58 4.83
N GLU A 101 -2.13 -3.48 5.58
CA GLU A 101 -2.36 -3.45 7.02
C GLU A 101 -3.69 -2.76 7.32
N TRP A 102 -4.76 -3.56 7.39
CA TRP A 102 -6.09 -3.04 7.61
C TRP A 102 -6.28 -2.48 9.01
N ALA A 103 -6.67 -1.20 9.09
CA ALA A 103 -6.82 -0.42 10.31
C ALA A 103 -8.25 -0.44 10.90
N ASN A 104 -9.01 -1.52 10.68
CA ASN A 104 -10.42 -1.64 11.08
C ASN A 104 -11.31 -0.49 10.56
N LEU A 105 -10.99 0.00 9.37
CA LEU A 105 -11.77 1.04 8.68
C LEU A 105 -12.68 0.41 7.62
N TRP A 106 -13.82 1.05 7.39
CA TRP A 106 -14.86 0.50 6.54
C TRP A 106 -15.38 1.54 5.57
N ILE A 107 -15.87 1.08 4.42
CA ILE A 107 -16.57 1.91 3.45
C ILE A 107 -18.04 1.49 3.34
N ILE A 108 -18.95 2.45 3.39
CA ILE A 108 -20.35 2.30 2.97
C ILE A 108 -20.36 2.30 1.44
N LEU A 109 -20.41 1.12 0.84
CA LEU A 109 -20.31 0.87 -0.59
C LEU A 109 -21.69 0.79 -1.25
N ILE A 110 -22.42 1.90 -1.24
CA ILE A 110 -23.66 2.01 -2.04
C ILE A 110 -23.26 2.33 -3.49
N LYS A 111 -23.02 1.28 -4.29
CA LYS A 111 -22.72 1.39 -5.73
C LYS A 111 -23.83 2.18 -6.44
N SER A 112 -23.50 2.95 -7.46
CA SER A 112 -24.53 3.68 -8.24
C SER A 112 -25.60 2.74 -8.79
N SER A 113 -26.87 3.17 -8.78
CA SER A 113 -27.98 2.50 -9.49
C SER A 113 -27.75 2.33 -11.00
N ALA A 114 -26.74 3.00 -11.58
CA ALA A 114 -26.31 2.79 -12.96
C ALA A 114 -25.43 1.53 -13.14
N ASN A 115 -24.92 0.95 -12.06
CA ASN A 115 -24.05 -0.22 -12.07
C ASN A 115 -24.60 -1.41 -11.26
N CYS A 116 -25.53 -1.16 -10.34
CA CYS A 116 -26.09 -2.17 -9.46
C CYS A 116 -27.60 -1.94 -9.32
N GLU A 117 -28.37 -3.02 -9.22
CA GLU A 117 -29.82 -2.95 -9.00
C GLU A 117 -30.13 -3.04 -7.51
N TRP A 118 -30.69 -1.96 -6.96
CA TRP A 118 -31.19 -1.86 -5.60
C TRP A 118 -32.72 -1.86 -5.57
N ALA A 119 -33.31 -2.08 -4.39
CA ALA A 119 -34.76 -1.99 -4.19
C ALA A 119 -35.34 -0.64 -4.63
N TRP A 120 -34.57 0.44 -4.50
CA TRP A 120 -34.95 1.79 -4.92
C TRP A 120 -34.60 2.13 -6.37
N SER A 121 -33.85 1.29 -7.09
CA SER A 121 -33.38 1.62 -8.46
C SER A 121 -34.52 1.76 -9.48
N LYS A 122 -35.66 1.11 -9.24
CA LYS A 122 -36.86 1.19 -10.10
C LYS A 122 -37.84 2.30 -9.72
N ALA A 123 -37.59 3.03 -8.62
CA ALA A 123 -38.42 4.14 -8.21
C ALA A 123 -38.46 5.23 -9.31
N LYS A 124 -39.64 5.82 -9.48
CA LYS A 124 -39.88 6.84 -10.51
C LYS A 124 -39.40 8.22 -10.05
N THR A 125 -39.36 8.45 -8.75
CA THR A 125 -38.95 9.72 -8.14
C THR A 125 -37.88 9.49 -7.07
N GLU A 126 -37.05 10.52 -6.81
CA GLU A 126 -36.07 10.45 -5.71
C GLU A 126 -36.77 10.30 -4.34
N VAL A 127 -37.91 10.95 -4.13
CA VAL A 127 -38.69 10.85 -2.88
C VAL A 127 -39.13 9.40 -2.62
N GLU A 128 -39.62 8.71 -3.64
CA GLU A 128 -39.98 7.29 -3.56
C GLU A 128 -38.74 6.42 -3.30
N ALA A 129 -37.64 6.68 -4.02
CA ALA A 129 -36.38 5.96 -3.83
C ALA A 129 -35.84 6.11 -2.41
N GLU A 130 -35.91 7.32 -1.86
CA GLU A 130 -35.43 7.66 -0.52
C GLU A 130 -36.31 7.01 0.55
N ALA A 131 -37.63 6.97 0.37
CA ALA A 131 -38.54 6.25 1.26
C ALA A 131 -38.22 4.74 1.31
N ILE A 132 -37.94 4.11 0.17
CA ILE A 132 -37.51 2.72 0.09
C ILE A 132 -36.15 2.53 0.78
N PHE A 133 -35.19 3.44 0.58
CA PHE A 133 -33.89 3.37 1.25
C PHE A 133 -34.03 3.49 2.78
N ALA A 134 -34.82 4.46 3.25
CA ALA A 134 -35.10 4.65 4.67
C ALA A 134 -35.76 3.43 5.31
N GLN A 135 -36.64 2.72 4.59
CA GLN A 135 -37.28 1.50 5.09
C GLN A 135 -36.32 0.29 5.09
N THR A 136 -35.48 0.17 4.06
CA THR A 136 -34.61 -1.02 3.88
C THR A 136 -33.33 -0.96 4.72
N CYS A 137 -32.78 0.24 4.92
CA CYS A 137 -31.57 0.48 5.70
C CYS A 137 -31.72 1.72 6.61
N PRO A 138 -32.58 1.67 7.65
CA PRO A 138 -32.97 2.84 8.44
C PRO A 138 -31.80 3.55 9.15
N LEU A 139 -30.89 2.80 9.77
CA LEU A 139 -29.74 3.38 10.48
C LEU A 139 -28.73 4.01 9.53
N MET A 140 -28.45 3.34 8.40
CA MET A 140 -27.57 3.86 7.36
C MET A 140 -28.16 5.08 6.65
N TYR A 141 -29.46 5.07 6.38
CA TYR A 141 -30.17 6.23 5.87
C TYR A 141 -30.05 7.40 6.83
N LYS A 142 -30.34 7.21 8.13
CA LYS A 142 -30.21 8.27 9.14
C LYS A 142 -28.80 8.84 9.21
N HIS A 143 -27.78 7.98 9.15
CA HIS A 143 -26.37 8.39 9.08
C HIS A 143 -26.08 9.26 7.86
N LEU A 144 -26.41 8.79 6.65
CA LEU A 144 -26.16 9.57 5.42
C LEU A 144 -27.03 10.83 5.35
N LYS A 145 -28.27 10.79 5.85
CA LYS A 145 -29.19 11.93 5.91
C LYS A 145 -28.64 13.06 6.78
N SER A 146 -27.89 12.75 7.84
CA SER A 146 -27.18 13.77 8.63
C SER A 146 -26.12 14.55 7.84
N HIS A 147 -25.75 14.06 6.65
CA HIS A 147 -24.79 14.65 5.74
C HIS A 147 -25.41 15.10 4.39
N GLU A 148 -26.74 15.08 4.27
CA GLU A 148 -27.45 15.26 2.99
C GLU A 148 -27.02 16.51 2.21
N GLU A 149 -26.95 17.67 2.85
CA GLU A 149 -26.59 18.93 2.19
C GLU A 149 -25.23 18.81 1.48
N LYS A 150 -24.23 18.26 2.17
CA LYS A 150 -22.91 18.04 1.59
C LYS A 150 -22.93 16.95 0.53
N LEU A 151 -23.69 15.87 0.74
CA LEU A 151 -23.79 14.76 -0.19
C LEU A 151 -24.44 15.16 -1.53
N ARG A 152 -25.48 16.00 -1.49
CA ARG A 152 -26.15 16.56 -2.68
C ARG A 152 -25.25 17.49 -3.49
N ASN A 153 -24.33 18.19 -2.82
CA ASN A 153 -23.40 19.13 -3.45
C ASN A 153 -22.15 18.45 -4.05
N ARG A 154 -22.03 17.12 -3.95
CA ARG A 154 -20.87 16.40 -4.53
C ARG A 154 -20.97 16.34 -6.06
N GLN A 155 -19.83 16.54 -6.71
CA GLN A 155 -19.69 16.24 -8.14
C GLN A 155 -19.64 14.72 -8.39
N ASP A 156 -18.99 13.98 -7.50
CA ASP A 156 -18.82 12.53 -7.58
C ASP A 156 -19.96 11.79 -6.84
N GLN A 157 -21.13 11.67 -7.47
CA GLN A 157 -22.28 10.93 -6.93
C GLN A 157 -22.92 9.99 -7.96
N GLY A 158 -23.73 9.06 -7.47
CA GLY A 158 -24.50 8.12 -8.29
C GLY A 158 -25.80 8.74 -8.82
N ARG A 159 -26.84 7.91 -9.02
CA ARG A 159 -28.15 8.38 -9.49
C ARG A 159 -28.87 9.15 -8.39
N PHE A 160 -28.69 8.72 -7.14
CA PHE A 160 -29.24 9.35 -5.96
C PHE A 160 -28.11 9.88 -5.06
N TRP A 161 -28.39 10.92 -4.26
CA TRP A 161 -27.36 11.64 -3.47
C TRP A 161 -26.64 10.76 -2.45
N TRP A 162 -27.24 9.67 -2.00
CA TRP A 162 -26.64 8.69 -1.07
C TRP A 162 -25.75 7.64 -1.75
N GLU A 163 -25.70 7.61 -3.08
CA GLU A 163 -24.92 6.64 -3.85
C GLU A 163 -23.51 7.18 -4.16
N LEU A 164 -22.55 6.25 -4.26
CA LEU A 164 -21.25 6.52 -4.85
C LEU A 164 -21.38 6.70 -6.37
N ARG A 165 -20.42 7.41 -6.98
CA ARG A 165 -20.37 7.62 -8.43
C ARG A 165 -20.36 6.30 -9.21
N ALA A 166 -20.83 6.34 -10.45
CA ALA A 166 -20.73 5.19 -11.33
C ALA A 166 -19.26 4.77 -11.55
N CYS A 167 -19.00 3.45 -11.46
CA CYS A 167 -17.69 2.85 -11.62
C CYS A 167 -17.82 1.50 -12.35
N LYS A 168 -17.17 1.36 -13.51
CA LYS A 168 -17.26 0.15 -14.35
C LYS A 168 -16.49 -1.05 -13.82
N TYR A 169 -15.61 -0.85 -12.83
CA TYR A 169 -14.67 -1.85 -12.35
C TYR A 169 -14.86 -2.16 -10.85
N TYR A 170 -16.07 -1.99 -10.30
CA TYR A 170 -16.34 -2.37 -8.91
C TYR A 170 -15.94 -3.82 -8.58
N ASN A 171 -16.22 -4.75 -9.50
CA ASN A 171 -15.91 -6.16 -9.31
C ASN A 171 -14.39 -6.41 -9.28
N SER A 172 -13.59 -5.54 -9.89
CA SER A 172 -12.12 -5.64 -9.85
C SER A 172 -11.55 -5.48 -8.44
N PHE A 173 -12.26 -4.80 -7.52
CA PHE A 173 -11.86 -4.74 -6.11
C PHE A 173 -12.15 -6.02 -5.35
N GLU A 174 -13.07 -6.86 -5.83
CA GLU A 174 -13.44 -8.10 -5.13
C GLU A 174 -12.52 -9.28 -5.55
N MET A 175 -11.83 -9.14 -6.68
CA MET A 175 -10.86 -10.12 -7.17
C MET A 175 -9.52 -10.03 -6.43
N PRO A 176 -8.73 -11.13 -6.39
CA PRO A 176 -7.31 -11.06 -6.06
C PRO A 176 -6.60 -10.01 -6.89
N LYS A 177 -5.86 -9.13 -6.24
CA LYS A 177 -5.26 -7.96 -6.89
C LYS A 177 -4.00 -7.48 -6.19
N ILE A 178 -3.09 -6.89 -6.95
CA ILE A 178 -2.01 -6.07 -6.41
C ILE A 178 -2.58 -4.67 -6.14
N ILE A 179 -2.49 -4.20 -4.90
CA ILE A 179 -2.86 -2.84 -4.50
C ILE A 179 -1.60 -2.01 -4.20
N TYR A 180 -1.61 -0.74 -4.57
CA TYR A 180 -0.46 0.14 -4.38
C TYR A 180 -0.84 1.59 -4.10
N GLN A 181 0.07 2.32 -3.45
CA GLN A 181 -0.10 3.73 -3.10
C GLN A 181 0.03 4.64 -4.32
N VAL A 182 -0.76 5.72 -4.35
CA VAL A 182 -0.62 6.79 -5.36
C VAL A 182 0.66 7.59 -5.14
N ILE A 183 1.10 7.77 -3.90
CA ILE A 183 2.32 8.52 -3.56
C ILE A 183 3.25 7.57 -2.81
N GLN A 184 4.42 7.31 -3.36
CA GLN A 184 5.37 6.34 -2.83
C GLN A 184 6.69 7.02 -2.45
N THR A 185 7.14 6.78 -1.23
CA THR A 185 8.49 7.12 -0.76
C THR A 185 9.43 5.90 -0.79
N SER A 186 8.88 4.70 -0.93
CA SER A 186 9.54 3.43 -1.20
C SER A 186 8.55 2.51 -1.95
N PRO A 187 8.94 1.34 -2.48
CA PRO A 187 8.00 0.40 -3.06
C PRO A 187 6.94 -0.03 -2.04
N GLN A 188 5.67 0.23 -2.36
CA GLN A 188 4.50 -0.11 -1.54
C GLN A 188 3.48 -0.83 -2.40
N TYR A 189 3.82 -2.06 -2.78
CA TYR A 189 2.96 -2.97 -3.55
C TYR A 189 2.63 -4.18 -2.70
N ALA A 190 1.34 -4.51 -2.63
CA ALA A 190 0.81 -5.54 -1.75
C ALA A 190 -0.16 -6.45 -2.49
N LEU A 191 -0.20 -7.74 -2.12
CA LEU A 191 -1.27 -8.63 -2.60
C LEU A 191 -2.48 -8.53 -1.67
N ASP A 192 -3.64 -8.22 -2.24
CA ASP A 192 -4.93 -8.33 -1.55
C ASP A 192 -5.76 -9.46 -2.18
N VAL A 193 -6.02 -10.51 -1.40
CA VAL A 193 -6.89 -11.65 -1.73
C VAL A 193 -8.21 -11.63 -0.95
N THR A 194 -8.46 -10.58 -0.17
CA THR A 194 -9.59 -10.46 0.76
C THR A 194 -10.69 -9.52 0.26
N GLY A 195 -10.48 -8.87 -0.88
CA GLY A 195 -11.50 -8.03 -1.53
C GLY A 195 -11.67 -6.65 -0.88
N MET A 196 -10.60 -6.06 -0.34
CA MET A 196 -10.66 -4.73 0.27
C MET A 196 -10.78 -3.63 -0.79
N TYR A 197 -11.44 -2.53 -0.40
CA TYR A 197 -11.58 -1.34 -1.22
C TYR A 197 -10.59 -0.26 -0.79
N GLY A 198 -10.01 0.47 -1.75
CA GLY A 198 -9.17 1.62 -1.47
C GLY A 198 -9.78 2.91 -2.01
N ASN A 199 -9.43 4.06 -1.42
CA ASN A 199 -9.83 5.37 -1.95
C ASN A 199 -8.92 5.82 -3.10
N ASP A 200 -9.16 7.02 -3.60
CA ASP A 200 -8.38 7.66 -4.66
C ASP A 200 -6.88 7.88 -4.36
N LYS A 201 -6.39 7.51 -3.15
CA LYS A 201 -4.96 7.45 -2.78
C LYS A 201 -4.34 6.07 -2.99
N THR A 202 -5.11 5.14 -3.55
CA THR A 202 -4.66 3.82 -3.98
C THR A 202 -4.97 3.59 -5.46
N PHE A 203 -4.24 2.67 -6.05
CA PHE A 203 -4.59 2.02 -7.31
C PHE A 203 -4.61 0.51 -7.08
N ILE A 204 -5.36 -0.20 -7.92
CA ILE A 204 -5.39 -1.67 -7.96
C ILE A 204 -5.00 -2.16 -9.35
N LEU A 205 -4.32 -3.30 -9.40
CA LEU A 205 -4.06 -4.08 -10.60
C LEU A 205 -4.70 -5.46 -10.36
N PRO A 206 -5.84 -5.80 -11.00
CA PRO A 206 -6.58 -7.06 -10.81
C PRO A 206 -5.83 -8.28 -11.35
N ASN A 207 -4.71 -8.59 -10.71
CA ASN A 207 -3.76 -9.63 -11.05
C ASN A 207 -3.08 -10.05 -9.74
N SER A 208 -2.82 -11.34 -9.59
CA SER A 208 -2.22 -11.95 -8.40
C SER A 208 -0.91 -12.68 -8.71
N ASP A 209 -0.24 -12.34 -9.83
CA ASP A 209 1.04 -12.92 -10.23
C ASP A 209 2.12 -12.51 -9.21
N LEU A 210 2.64 -13.50 -8.48
CA LEU A 210 3.63 -13.27 -7.43
C LEU A 210 5.00 -12.88 -8.01
N TYR A 211 5.33 -13.32 -9.22
CA TYR A 211 6.54 -12.84 -9.91
C TYR A 211 6.42 -11.34 -10.20
N LEU A 212 5.27 -10.88 -10.71
CA LEU A 212 5.02 -9.46 -10.94
C LEU A 212 5.13 -8.66 -9.63
N LEU A 213 4.54 -9.15 -8.54
CA LEU A 213 4.67 -8.50 -7.23
C LEU A 213 6.13 -8.41 -6.76
N GLY A 214 6.91 -9.48 -6.98
CA GLY A 214 8.35 -9.51 -6.72
C GLY A 214 9.11 -8.45 -7.53
N CYS A 215 8.84 -8.35 -8.83
CA CYS A 215 9.40 -7.31 -9.70
C CYS A 215 9.08 -5.91 -9.19
N LEU A 216 7.81 -5.61 -8.87
CA LEU A 216 7.38 -4.28 -8.43
C LEU A 216 8.03 -3.82 -7.12
N ASN A 217 8.35 -4.76 -6.23
CA ASN A 217 9.02 -4.50 -4.96
C ASN A 217 10.56 -4.60 -5.02
N SER A 218 11.14 -4.75 -6.21
CA SER A 218 12.59 -4.92 -6.42
C SER A 218 13.35 -3.58 -6.50
N PRO A 219 14.66 -3.58 -6.16
CA PRO A 219 15.55 -2.44 -6.37
C PRO A 219 15.54 -1.88 -7.79
N ILE A 220 15.57 -2.73 -8.82
CA ILE A 220 15.61 -2.28 -10.21
C ILE A 220 14.32 -1.57 -10.62
N ALA A 221 13.15 -2.04 -10.17
CA ALA A 221 11.89 -1.38 -10.42
C ALA A 221 11.80 -0.02 -9.71
N TRP A 222 12.31 0.08 -8.48
CA TRP A 222 12.39 1.36 -7.76
C TRP A 222 13.34 2.35 -8.44
N TRP A 223 14.50 1.87 -8.89
CA TRP A 223 15.50 2.67 -9.60
C TRP A 223 14.98 3.20 -10.93
N TYR A 224 14.33 2.35 -11.73
CA TYR A 224 13.72 2.74 -12.99
C TYR A 224 12.52 3.66 -12.76
N GLY A 225 11.63 3.28 -11.83
CA GLY A 225 10.43 4.02 -11.44
C GLY A 225 10.73 5.46 -11.04
N ASN A 226 11.81 5.69 -10.28
CA ASN A 226 12.22 7.04 -9.89
C ASN A 226 12.58 7.96 -11.08
N ARG A 227 12.87 7.41 -12.25
CA ARG A 227 13.22 8.18 -13.45
C ARG A 227 12.03 8.42 -14.37
N VAL A 228 10.95 7.65 -14.22
CA VAL A 228 9.79 7.70 -15.14
C VAL A 228 8.48 8.10 -14.48
N PHE A 229 8.32 7.84 -13.20
CA PHE A 229 7.11 8.20 -12.46
C PHE A 229 7.08 9.69 -12.17
N THR A 230 5.86 10.22 -12.02
CA THR A 230 5.65 11.63 -11.71
C THR A 230 6.32 11.97 -10.37
N ARG A 231 7.20 12.97 -10.38
CA ARG A 231 7.82 13.49 -9.16
C ARG A 231 6.78 14.23 -8.33
N MET A 232 6.76 13.91 -7.04
CA MET A 232 5.89 14.49 -6.03
C MET A 232 6.74 15.20 -4.96
N LEU A 233 6.11 15.78 -3.94
CA LEU A 233 6.83 16.45 -2.84
C LEU A 233 7.70 15.46 -2.05
N SER A 234 8.74 15.95 -1.39
CA SER A 234 9.56 15.18 -0.44
C SER A 234 10.18 13.90 -1.00
N ASP A 235 10.74 14.00 -2.22
CA ASP A 235 11.38 12.91 -2.97
C ASP A 235 10.47 11.69 -3.20
N SER A 236 9.16 11.89 -3.17
CA SER A 236 8.20 10.84 -3.50
C SER A 236 7.91 10.79 -5.00
N VAL A 237 7.41 9.64 -5.44
CA VAL A 237 7.00 9.40 -6.82
C VAL A 237 5.58 8.88 -6.87
N SER A 238 4.90 9.11 -7.99
CA SER A 238 3.56 8.60 -8.23
C SER A 238 3.53 7.66 -9.43
N PRO A 239 3.33 6.34 -9.23
CA PRO A 239 3.05 5.39 -10.30
C PRO A 239 1.61 5.56 -10.81
N MET A 240 1.29 6.74 -11.34
CA MET A 240 -0.03 7.03 -11.93
C MET A 240 -0.38 5.97 -12.97
N GLY A 241 -1.63 5.50 -12.96
CA GLY A 241 -2.09 4.37 -13.78
C GLY A 241 -1.51 4.36 -15.20
N PHE A 242 -1.70 5.43 -15.97
CA PHE A 242 -1.25 5.55 -17.37
C PHE A 242 0.29 5.45 -17.57
N ILE A 243 1.09 5.84 -16.58
CA ILE A 243 2.55 5.67 -16.61
C ILE A 243 2.90 4.24 -16.20
N PHE A 244 2.24 3.75 -15.15
CA PHE A 244 2.46 2.43 -14.58
C PHE A 244 2.16 1.30 -15.57
N GLU A 245 1.17 1.45 -16.46
CA GLU A 245 0.88 0.46 -17.52
C GLU A 245 2.07 0.19 -18.45
N SER A 246 2.98 1.16 -18.58
CA SER A 246 4.15 1.11 -19.47
C SER A 246 5.44 0.67 -18.78
N LEU A 247 5.40 0.36 -17.47
CA LEU A 247 6.57 -0.10 -16.73
C LEU A 247 7.10 -1.39 -17.37
N PRO A 248 8.38 -1.48 -17.79
CA PRO A 248 8.92 -2.69 -18.40
C PRO A 248 9.07 -3.81 -17.37
N ILE A 249 8.46 -4.96 -17.61
CA ILE A 249 8.57 -6.17 -16.79
C ILE A 249 9.31 -7.23 -17.59
N ALA A 250 10.46 -7.68 -17.09
CA ALA A 250 11.22 -8.75 -17.70
C ALA A 250 10.44 -10.07 -17.66
N GLN A 251 10.61 -10.91 -18.68
CA GLN A 251 10.03 -12.25 -18.66
C GLN A 251 10.98 -13.22 -17.95
N PRO A 252 10.53 -13.96 -16.93
CA PRO A 252 11.37 -14.91 -16.24
C PRO A 252 11.50 -16.22 -17.02
N THR A 253 12.62 -16.92 -16.80
CA THR A 253 12.67 -18.36 -17.10
C THR A 253 11.79 -19.14 -16.11
N PRO A 254 11.39 -20.38 -16.41
CA PRO A 254 10.60 -21.19 -15.48
C PRO A 254 11.23 -21.30 -14.09
N THR A 255 12.55 -21.53 -14.02
CA THR A 255 13.31 -21.61 -12.75
C THR A 255 13.27 -20.30 -11.97
N ILE A 256 13.53 -19.16 -12.62
CA ILE A 256 13.49 -17.85 -11.96
C ILE A 256 12.08 -17.57 -11.43
N ARG A 257 11.05 -17.90 -12.22
CA ARG A 257 9.65 -17.70 -11.83
C ARG A 257 9.34 -18.51 -10.58
N THR A 258 9.56 -19.83 -10.60
CA THR A 258 9.25 -20.72 -9.47
C THR A 258 9.92 -20.24 -8.18
N GLU A 259 11.23 -19.96 -8.22
CA GLU A 259 11.96 -19.52 -7.03
C GLU A 259 11.48 -18.13 -6.55
N THR A 260 11.20 -17.21 -7.47
CA THR A 260 10.63 -15.90 -7.13
C THR A 260 9.29 -16.03 -6.44
N GLU A 261 8.38 -16.86 -6.96
CA GLU A 261 7.04 -17.04 -6.40
C GLU A 261 7.08 -17.68 -5.01
N GLU A 262 8.00 -18.63 -4.76
CA GLU A 262 8.24 -19.22 -3.44
C GLU A 262 8.73 -18.17 -2.43
N ILE A 263 9.72 -17.35 -2.84
CA ILE A 263 10.26 -16.28 -2.00
C ILE A 263 9.18 -15.24 -1.68
N VAL A 264 8.44 -14.77 -2.68
CA VAL A 264 7.37 -13.76 -2.49
C VAL A 264 6.26 -14.32 -1.62
N THR A 265 5.90 -15.60 -1.77
CA THR A 265 4.94 -16.27 -0.86
C THR A 265 5.42 -16.21 0.59
N ARG A 266 6.69 -16.54 0.84
CA ARG A 266 7.26 -16.49 2.19
C ARG A 266 7.35 -15.07 2.74
N LEU A 267 7.71 -14.08 1.91
CA LEU A 267 7.73 -12.66 2.32
C LEU A 267 6.33 -12.13 2.69
N ILE A 268 5.28 -12.52 1.95
CA ILE A 268 3.90 -12.20 2.31
C ILE A 268 3.52 -12.84 3.65
N ALA A 269 3.87 -14.12 3.86
CA ALA A 269 3.58 -14.83 5.11
C ALA A 269 4.27 -14.15 6.31
N ILE A 270 5.58 -13.90 6.22
CA ILE A 270 6.35 -13.18 7.25
C ILE A 270 5.71 -11.82 7.55
N THR A 271 5.34 -11.07 6.52
CA THR A 271 4.74 -9.74 6.68
C THR A 271 3.41 -9.83 7.43
N LYS A 272 2.53 -10.76 7.07
CA LYS A 272 1.24 -10.99 7.74
C LYS A 272 1.41 -11.39 9.20
N GLU A 273 2.29 -12.36 9.47
CA GLU A 273 2.56 -12.83 10.83
C GLU A 273 3.11 -11.70 11.71
N ASN A 274 4.04 -10.89 11.19
CA ASN A 274 4.60 -9.75 11.93
C ASN A 274 3.57 -8.64 12.16
N GLN A 275 2.72 -8.33 11.18
CA GLN A 275 1.61 -7.38 11.36
C GLN A 275 0.65 -7.85 12.44
N GLN A 276 0.33 -9.16 12.48
CA GLN A 276 -0.52 -9.75 13.51
C GLN A 276 0.12 -9.65 14.91
N ARG A 277 1.38 -10.08 15.06
CA ARG A 277 2.13 -9.99 16.33
C ARG A 277 2.22 -8.54 16.82
N ASN A 278 2.49 -7.60 15.92
CA ASN A 278 2.55 -6.17 16.26
C ASN A 278 1.21 -5.66 16.79
N ARG A 279 0.11 -6.05 16.14
CA ARG A 279 -1.24 -5.68 16.59
C ARG A 279 -1.55 -6.24 17.97
N GLU A 280 -1.30 -7.52 18.20
CA GLU A 280 -1.54 -8.18 19.49
C GLU A 280 -0.76 -7.53 20.63
N VAL A 281 0.53 -7.25 20.42
CA VAL A 281 1.35 -6.56 21.42
C VAL A 281 0.86 -5.13 21.65
N CYS A 282 0.53 -4.39 20.59
CA CYS A 282 0.02 -3.03 20.71
C CYS A 282 -1.30 -3.00 21.52
N GLU A 283 -2.27 -3.83 21.16
CA GLU A 283 -3.55 -3.94 21.85
C GLU A 283 -3.36 -4.34 23.31
N TRP A 284 -2.49 -5.32 23.58
CA TRP A 284 -2.15 -5.75 24.93
C TRP A 284 -1.52 -4.63 25.77
N ILE A 285 -0.59 -3.83 25.21
CA ILE A 285 0.00 -2.68 25.91
C ILE A 285 -1.08 -1.63 26.20
N GLN A 286 -1.91 -1.30 25.21
CA GLN A 286 -2.97 -0.30 25.35
C GLN A 286 -3.95 -0.69 26.46
N SER A 287 -4.40 -1.95 26.48
CA SER A 287 -5.38 -2.46 27.45
C SER A 287 -4.79 -2.64 28.84
N THR A 288 -3.56 -3.17 28.93
CA THR A 288 -2.95 -3.56 30.23
C THR A 288 -2.30 -2.37 30.94
N HIS A 289 -1.81 -1.38 30.18
CA HIS A 289 -1.08 -0.25 30.74
C HIS A 289 -1.80 1.10 30.60
N ASN A 290 -3.03 1.11 30.05
CA ASN A 290 -3.84 2.31 29.82
C ASN A 290 -3.07 3.39 29.04
N ILE A 291 -2.35 2.96 28.00
CA ILE A 291 -1.56 3.84 27.13
C ILE A 291 -2.35 4.03 25.83
N PRO A 292 -3.18 5.09 25.68
CA PRO A 292 -4.01 5.23 24.48
C PRO A 292 -3.20 5.48 23.20
N LYS A 293 -2.02 6.12 23.31
CA LYS A 293 -1.12 6.39 22.18
C LYS A 293 0.27 5.83 22.46
N LEU A 294 0.61 4.74 21.79
CA LEU A 294 1.88 4.03 21.92
C LEU A 294 3.06 4.83 21.33
N GLY A 295 2.86 5.38 20.13
CA GLY A 295 3.88 6.10 19.38
C GLY A 295 4.98 5.19 18.83
N GLN A 296 5.83 5.77 17.98
CA GLN A 296 6.68 5.00 17.07
C GLN A 296 7.60 3.95 17.74
N LYS A 297 8.17 4.25 18.92
CA LYS A 297 9.04 3.29 19.62
C LYS A 297 8.31 2.01 20.02
N LEU A 298 7.10 2.14 20.58
CA LEU A 298 6.31 0.99 21.00
C LEU A 298 5.61 0.30 19.82
N GLU A 299 5.28 1.05 18.77
CA GLU A 299 4.75 0.48 17.52
C GLU A 299 5.81 -0.33 16.75
N ASP A 300 7.10 -0.01 16.88
CA ASP A 300 8.23 -0.83 16.39
C ASP A 300 8.99 -1.46 17.56
N PHE A 301 8.28 -2.03 18.54
CA PHE A 301 8.91 -2.61 19.74
C PHE A 301 9.99 -3.64 19.44
N SER A 302 9.88 -4.36 18.32
CA SER A 302 10.85 -5.38 17.90
C SER A 302 12.22 -4.82 17.52
N SER A 303 12.37 -3.50 17.30
CA SER A 303 13.69 -2.88 17.09
C SER A 303 14.37 -2.45 18.40
N LEU A 304 13.65 -2.47 19.52
CA LEU A 304 14.18 -2.15 20.84
C LEU A 304 14.85 -3.37 21.46
N THR A 305 15.83 -3.15 22.33
CA THR A 305 16.23 -4.16 23.31
C THR A 305 15.14 -4.35 24.37
N GLN A 306 15.19 -5.47 25.10
CA GLN A 306 14.24 -5.74 26.19
C GLN A 306 14.21 -4.61 27.23
N ALA A 307 15.38 -4.06 27.59
CA ALA A 307 15.49 -2.96 28.54
C ALA A 307 14.85 -1.67 28.00
N GLU A 308 15.09 -1.35 26.72
CA GLU A 308 14.49 -0.18 26.06
C GLU A 308 12.98 -0.33 25.90
N PHE A 309 12.49 -1.53 25.64
CA PHE A 309 11.05 -1.80 25.55
C PHE A 309 10.34 -1.55 26.90
N VAL A 310 10.90 -2.09 27.99
CA VAL A 310 10.38 -1.81 29.35
C VAL A 310 10.40 -0.31 29.62
N GLN A 311 11.49 0.37 29.27
CA GLN A 311 11.61 1.81 29.50
C GLN A 311 10.59 2.61 28.67
N ALA A 312 10.38 2.24 27.40
CA ALA A 312 9.40 2.89 26.54
C ALA A 312 7.96 2.76 27.08
N ILE A 313 7.62 1.62 27.70
CA ILE A 313 6.33 1.45 28.40
C ILE A 313 6.26 2.36 29.64
N ARG A 314 7.32 2.40 30.46
CA ARG A 314 7.37 3.28 31.65
C ARG A 314 7.16 4.75 31.28
N ASP A 315 7.82 5.20 30.22
CA ASP A 315 7.76 6.59 29.77
C ASP A 315 6.36 7.01 29.29
N ARG A 316 5.58 6.04 28.79
CA ARG A 316 4.24 6.28 28.21
C ARG A 316 3.09 6.02 29.18
N LYS A 317 3.34 5.31 30.27
CA LYS A 317 2.33 5.00 31.30
C LYS A 317 1.86 6.29 32.02
N PRO A 318 0.56 6.41 32.37
CA PRO A 318 0.09 7.55 33.15
C PRO A 318 0.80 7.63 34.52
N LYS A 319 1.29 8.82 34.89
CA LYS A 319 2.02 9.05 36.15
C LYS A 319 1.23 8.65 37.41
N THR A 320 -0.10 8.67 37.32
CA THR A 320 -1.02 8.28 38.41
C THR A 320 -1.01 6.77 38.69
N SER A 321 -0.45 5.96 37.81
CA SER A 321 -0.53 4.50 37.88
C SER A 321 0.63 3.84 38.62
N GLY A 322 1.50 4.62 39.27
CA GLY A 322 2.68 4.14 40.00
C GLY A 322 3.73 3.45 39.13
N ASP A 323 4.77 2.93 39.78
CA ASP A 323 5.80 2.12 39.10
C ASP A 323 5.26 0.74 38.69
N LEU A 324 5.98 0.03 37.81
CA LEU A 324 5.64 -1.32 37.38
C LEU A 324 5.76 -2.29 38.55
N SER A 325 4.66 -2.96 38.89
CA SER A 325 4.70 -4.09 39.84
C SER A 325 5.59 -5.23 39.32
N PRO A 326 6.15 -6.08 40.19
CA PRO A 326 6.94 -7.23 39.75
C PRO A 326 6.20 -8.14 38.78
N LYS A 327 4.89 -8.32 38.95
CA LYS A 327 4.04 -9.09 38.04
C LYS A 327 3.92 -8.44 36.65
N ALA A 328 3.72 -7.12 36.60
CA ALA A 328 3.65 -6.38 35.35
C ALA A 328 5.01 -6.38 34.62
N PHE A 329 6.10 -6.17 35.36
CA PHE A 329 7.45 -6.25 34.81
C PHE A 329 7.74 -7.64 34.22
N LYS A 330 7.35 -8.71 34.92
CA LYS A 330 7.48 -10.09 34.41
C LYS A 330 6.68 -10.29 33.12
N ALA A 331 5.42 -9.85 33.08
CA ALA A 331 4.57 -9.98 31.90
C ALA A 331 5.13 -9.21 30.69
N ILE A 332 5.69 -8.02 30.88
CA ILE A 332 6.36 -7.25 29.81
C ILE A 332 7.55 -8.01 29.25
N ASN A 333 8.35 -8.63 30.11
CA ASN A 333 9.49 -9.42 29.68
C ASN A 333 9.07 -10.69 28.94
N GLU A 334 8.04 -11.38 29.44
CA GLU A 334 7.46 -12.56 28.78
C GLU A 334 6.92 -12.19 27.38
N ALA A 335 6.14 -11.12 27.27
CA ALA A 335 5.63 -10.63 25.99
C ALA A 335 6.76 -10.21 25.03
N TYR A 336 7.81 -9.54 25.51
CA TYR A 336 8.94 -9.20 24.65
C TYR A 336 9.62 -10.47 24.10
N GLN A 337 9.87 -11.48 24.94
CA GLN A 337 10.50 -12.72 24.50
C GLN A 337 9.61 -13.53 23.55
N GLU A 338 8.31 -13.57 23.80
CA GLU A 338 7.34 -14.30 22.98
C GLU A 338 7.13 -13.65 21.60
N TYR A 339 7.09 -12.31 21.53
CA TYR A 339 6.70 -11.61 20.30
C TYR A 339 7.87 -10.93 19.58
N ALA A 340 8.81 -10.29 20.30
CA ALA A 340 9.88 -9.53 19.64
C ALA A 340 10.90 -10.46 18.97
N ILE A 341 11.27 -11.57 19.62
CA ILE A 341 12.29 -12.50 19.11
C ILE A 341 11.86 -13.15 17.79
N PRO A 342 10.62 -13.68 17.63
CA PRO A 342 10.15 -14.15 16.32
C PRO A 342 10.15 -13.05 15.26
N VAL A 343 9.69 -11.83 15.58
CA VAL A 343 9.69 -10.72 14.61
C VAL A 343 11.12 -10.38 14.16
N GLN A 344 12.10 -10.38 15.07
CA GLN A 344 13.51 -10.16 14.76
C GLN A 344 14.09 -11.26 13.87
N ARG A 345 13.79 -12.54 14.18
CA ARG A 345 14.20 -13.68 13.35
C ARG A 345 13.60 -13.61 11.95
N ASP A 346 12.31 -13.33 11.87
CA ASP A 346 11.57 -13.24 10.61
C ASP A 346 12.05 -12.04 9.79
N ARG A 347 12.44 -10.92 10.42
CA ARG A 347 13.10 -9.78 9.77
C ARG A 347 14.45 -10.18 9.15
N ALA A 348 15.25 -10.97 9.85
CA ALA A 348 16.52 -11.47 9.33
C ALA A 348 16.33 -12.46 8.17
N GLU A 349 15.30 -13.32 8.23
CA GLU A 349 14.91 -14.19 7.13
C GLU A 349 14.43 -13.40 5.91
N ALA A 350 13.51 -12.45 6.12
CA ALA A 350 13.00 -11.58 5.07
C ALA A 350 14.13 -10.82 4.37
N ASN A 351 15.12 -10.30 5.10
CA ASN A 351 16.26 -9.63 4.50
C ASN A 351 17.01 -10.56 3.53
N ARG A 352 17.37 -11.79 3.96
CA ARG A 352 18.05 -12.75 3.07
C ARG A 352 17.22 -13.08 1.82
N LEU A 353 15.92 -13.26 2.01
CA LEU A 353 14.97 -13.53 0.93
C LEU A 353 14.86 -12.36 -0.05
N GLU A 354 14.81 -11.11 0.43
CA GLU A 354 14.73 -9.93 -0.43
C GLU A 354 16.00 -9.69 -1.25
N HIS A 355 17.17 -10.02 -0.69
CA HIS A 355 18.42 -10.01 -1.43
C HIS A 355 18.45 -11.08 -2.52
N ARG A 356 18.05 -12.31 -2.20
CA ARG A 356 17.93 -13.38 -3.21
C ARG A 356 16.91 -13.05 -4.29
N LEU A 357 15.77 -12.48 -3.92
CA LEU A 357 14.77 -11.98 -4.85
C LEU A 357 15.38 -10.94 -5.80
N ASN A 358 16.11 -9.96 -5.26
CA ASN A 358 16.79 -8.96 -6.07
C ASN A 358 17.74 -9.59 -7.10
N ASP A 359 18.51 -10.62 -6.73
CA ASP A 359 19.40 -11.31 -7.66
C ASP A 359 18.64 -12.00 -8.80
N LEU A 360 17.53 -12.67 -8.48
CA LEU A 360 16.67 -13.33 -9.47
C LEU A 360 16.04 -12.32 -10.43
N ILE A 361 15.58 -11.17 -9.92
CA ILE A 361 15.02 -10.12 -10.76
C ILE A 361 16.12 -9.50 -11.64
N ASN A 362 17.31 -9.21 -11.10
CA ASN A 362 18.43 -8.70 -11.91
C ASN A 362 18.83 -9.69 -13.03
N GLN A 363 18.81 -11.00 -12.76
CA GLN A 363 19.01 -12.04 -13.77
C GLN A 363 17.91 -12.04 -14.84
N ALA A 364 16.64 -11.85 -14.47
CA ALA A 364 15.54 -11.74 -15.43
C ALA A 364 15.70 -10.53 -16.37
N TYR A 365 16.18 -9.40 -15.84
CA TYR A 365 16.56 -8.21 -16.63
C TYR A 365 17.93 -8.35 -17.33
N GLN A 366 18.60 -9.48 -17.17
CA GLN A 366 19.89 -9.82 -17.80
C GLN A 366 20.99 -8.81 -17.44
N LEU A 367 20.96 -8.27 -16.22
CA LEU A 367 21.94 -7.26 -15.79
C LEU A 367 23.33 -7.86 -15.59
N THR A 368 24.36 -7.16 -16.05
CA THR A 368 25.75 -7.49 -15.74
C THR A 368 26.14 -6.97 -14.34
N PRO A 369 27.22 -7.49 -13.73
CA PRO A 369 27.73 -6.96 -12.46
C PRO A 369 28.00 -5.45 -12.49
N GLU A 370 28.51 -4.91 -13.60
CA GLU A 370 28.79 -3.48 -13.77
C GLU A 370 27.51 -2.64 -13.84
N GLU A 371 26.45 -3.18 -14.42
CA GLU A 371 25.13 -2.53 -14.47
C GLU A 371 24.44 -2.54 -13.11
N ILE A 372 24.56 -3.64 -12.36
CA ILE A 372 24.09 -3.72 -10.97
C ILE A 372 24.86 -2.70 -10.11
N GLU A 373 26.18 -2.62 -10.27
CA GLU A 373 27.00 -1.61 -9.60
C GLU A 373 26.55 -0.19 -9.94
N LEU A 374 26.31 0.08 -11.23
CA LEU A 374 25.83 1.38 -11.71
C LEU A 374 24.46 1.73 -11.09
N MET A 375 23.53 0.78 -11.05
CA MET A 375 22.21 0.94 -10.44
C MET A 375 22.35 1.40 -8.98
N TRP A 376 23.18 0.72 -8.20
CA TRP A 376 23.41 1.06 -6.79
C TRP A 376 24.17 2.37 -6.59
N ARG A 377 25.16 2.67 -7.44
CA ARG A 377 25.90 3.95 -7.39
C ARG A 377 25.01 5.14 -7.74
N THR A 378 23.96 4.91 -8.52
CA THR A 378 22.99 5.92 -8.95
C THR A 378 21.60 5.70 -8.32
N ALA A 379 21.59 5.07 -7.15
CA ALA A 379 20.38 4.74 -6.42
C ALA A 379 19.60 6.01 -6.04
N PRO A 380 18.28 6.05 -6.26
CA PRO A 380 17.43 7.08 -5.68
C PRO A 380 17.36 6.92 -4.14
N PRO A 381 16.82 7.91 -3.42
CA PRO A 381 16.53 7.76 -2.00
C PRO A 381 15.69 6.52 -1.71
N ARG A 382 15.87 5.95 -0.52
CA ARG A 382 15.00 4.91 0.06
C ARG A 382 14.88 3.65 -0.82
N MET A 383 16.02 3.11 -1.25
CA MET A 383 16.09 1.78 -1.85
C MET A 383 15.42 0.74 -0.94
N PRO A 384 14.70 -0.26 -1.51
CA PRO A 384 13.89 -1.19 -0.72
C PRO A 384 14.71 -2.18 0.12
N ILE A 385 15.96 -2.42 -0.26
CA ILE A 385 16.93 -3.20 0.52
C ILE A 385 18.22 -2.40 0.64
N SER A 386 19.01 -2.72 1.66
CA SER A 386 20.38 -2.24 1.77
C SER A 386 21.25 -2.93 0.72
N ARG A 387 22.32 -2.25 0.29
CA ARG A 387 23.34 -2.92 -0.50
C ARG A 387 24.16 -3.82 0.43
N ASP A 388 24.27 -5.10 0.12
CA ASP A 388 25.29 -5.95 0.74
C ASP A 388 26.66 -5.37 0.34
N LEU A 389 27.42 -4.95 1.36
CA LEU A 389 28.76 -4.37 1.17
C LEU A 389 29.80 -5.45 0.90
#